data_AF-A0A2L0AAN1-F1
#
_entry.id   AF-A0A2L0AAN1-F1
#
_cell.length_a   1.000
_cell.length_b   1.000
_cell.length_c   1.000
_cell.angle_alpha   90.00
_cell.angle_beta   90.00
_cell.angle_gamma   90.00
#
_symmetry.space_group_name_H-M   'P 1'
#
loop_
_entity.id
_entity.type
_entity.pdbx_description
1 polymer ?
#
loop_
_entity_poly.entity_id
_entity_poly.type
_entity_poly.pdbx_seq_one_letter_code
_entity_poly.pdbx_strand_id
1 'polypeptide(L)'
;MQRNSKSTHAAQQSQAKGRRQEPIVLVGMMGVGKSTVGRRLAARLGLPFVDADEAIEEAAGMSITEMFERYGEAHFRDGERRVIARLIDGAPKIIATGGGAFMQEDTRALILSSATAVWLDAEIDVLVDRVSRREGRPLLKGRDAREVLIELAAVRNPVYALAPIHVRSAAAPHEAAVDNILKALNI
;
A
#
# COMPACT_ATOMS: atom_id res chain seq x y z
N MET A 1 2.76 41.39 27.14
CA MET A 1 2.31 39.97 27.13
C MET A 1 2.73 39.34 25.80
N GLN A 2 3.80 38.54 25.77
CA GLN A 2 4.16 37.72 24.62
C GLN A 2 4.15 36.26 25.09
N ARG A 3 3.17 35.46 24.64
CA ARG A 3 3.16 34.01 24.84
C ARG A 3 2.98 33.32 23.49
N ASN A 4 3.84 32.33 23.29
CA ASN A 4 3.68 31.12 22.48
C ASN A 4 3.46 31.24 20.96
N SER A 5 4.56 31.39 20.21
CA SER A 5 4.69 30.85 18.85
C SER A 5 5.78 29.78 18.71
N LYS A 6 6.59 29.53 19.76
CA LYS A 6 7.74 28.59 19.70
C LYS A 6 7.36 27.11 19.93
N SER A 7 6.21 26.79 20.53
CA SER A 7 5.89 25.40 20.89
C SER A 7 5.22 24.59 19.77
N THR A 8 4.54 25.24 18.82
CA THR A 8 3.88 24.57 17.68
C THR A 8 4.88 24.10 16.62
N HIS A 9 5.92 24.91 16.34
CA HIS A 9 6.96 24.54 15.37
C HIS A 9 7.86 23.38 15.83
N ALA A 10 8.17 23.28 17.13
CA ALA A 10 8.96 22.17 17.68
C ALA A 10 8.22 20.83 17.65
N ALA A 11 6.92 20.83 17.95
CA ALA A 11 6.08 19.63 17.88
C ALA A 11 5.89 19.14 16.42
N GLN A 12 5.72 20.07 15.47
CA GLN A 12 5.63 19.75 14.03
C GLN A 12 6.97 19.25 13.46
N GLN A 13 8.10 19.81 13.90
CA GLN A 13 9.44 19.35 13.46
C GLN A 13 9.82 17.97 14.05
N SER A 14 9.44 17.67 15.29
CA SER A 14 9.65 16.32 15.87
C SER A 14 8.73 15.27 15.25
N GLN A 15 7.48 15.60 14.93
CA GLN A 15 6.59 14.67 14.20
C GLN A 15 7.05 14.43 12.75
N ALA A 16 7.53 15.47 12.05
CA ALA A 16 8.07 15.32 10.68
C ALA A 16 9.40 14.55 10.65
N LYS A 17 10.27 14.70 11.67
CA LYS A 17 11.47 13.87 11.83
C LYS A 17 11.14 12.42 12.20
N GLY A 18 10.10 12.18 13.01
CA GLY A 18 9.65 10.85 13.39
C GLY A 18 9.10 10.03 12.22
N ARG A 19 8.32 10.65 11.31
CA ARG A 19 7.76 10.00 10.12
C ARG A 19 8.79 9.51 9.10
N ARG A 20 10.00 10.05 9.11
CA ARG A 20 11.10 9.59 8.24
C ARG A 20 11.78 8.32 8.75
N GLN A 21 11.47 7.89 9.97
CA GLN A 21 12.10 6.73 10.61
C GLN A 21 11.24 5.46 10.57
N GLU A 22 9.96 5.58 10.24
CA GLU A 22 9.03 4.44 10.18
C GLU A 22 8.81 3.95 8.74
N PRO A 23 8.37 2.69 8.55
CA PRO A 23 7.97 2.21 7.24
C PRO A 23 6.81 3.03 6.64
N ILE A 24 6.80 3.17 5.32
CA ILE A 24 5.66 3.68 4.56
C ILE A 24 5.01 2.51 3.84
N VAL A 25 3.73 2.26 4.11
CA VAL A 25 2.99 1.14 3.54
C VAL A 25 1.99 1.64 2.52
N LEU A 26 2.14 1.21 1.27
CA LEU A 26 1.23 1.52 0.19
C LEU A 26 0.10 0.48 0.15
N VAL A 27 -1.14 0.96 0.24
CA VAL A 27 -2.37 0.16 0.18
C VAL A 27 -3.28 0.66 -0.95
N GLY A 28 -4.21 -0.19 -1.38
CA GLY A 28 -5.17 0.16 -2.42
C GLY A 28 -5.41 -0.95 -3.43
N MET A 29 -6.29 -0.69 -4.38
CA MET A 29 -6.74 -1.64 -5.38
C MET A 29 -5.60 -2.20 -6.24
N MET A 30 -5.81 -3.37 -6.84
CA MET A 30 -4.92 -3.88 -7.88
C MET A 30 -4.87 -2.93 -9.08
N GLY A 31 -3.73 -2.83 -9.77
CA GLY A 31 -3.58 -1.94 -10.92
C GLY A 31 -3.36 -0.46 -10.57
N VAL A 32 -3.53 -0.05 -9.31
CA VAL A 32 -3.33 1.35 -8.90
C VAL A 32 -1.86 1.81 -8.96
N GLY A 33 -0.92 0.88 -9.11
CA GLY A 33 0.50 1.19 -9.33
C GLY A 33 1.37 1.17 -8.07
N LYS A 34 0.95 0.49 -6.99
CA LYS A 34 1.70 0.39 -5.72
C LYS A 34 3.18 0.05 -5.90
N SER A 35 3.52 -1.01 -6.64
CA SER A 35 4.92 -1.39 -6.84
C SER A 35 5.70 -0.34 -7.67
N THR A 36 5.07 0.27 -8.68
CA THR A 36 5.71 1.30 -9.51
C THR A 36 5.95 2.59 -8.74
N VAL A 37 4.91 3.09 -8.05
CA VAL A 37 5.00 4.29 -7.21
C VAL A 37 5.93 4.06 -6.03
N GLY A 38 5.88 2.88 -5.41
CA GLY A 38 6.73 2.51 -4.29
C GLY A 38 8.21 2.47 -4.65
N ARG A 39 8.59 1.84 -5.77
CA ARG A 39 9.97 1.86 -6.25
C ARG A 39 10.49 3.27 -6.51
N ARG A 40 9.67 4.14 -7.11
CA ARG A 40 10.04 5.54 -7.38
C ARG A 40 10.16 6.35 -6.08
N LEU A 41 9.21 6.19 -5.16
CA LEU A 41 9.23 6.85 -3.86
C LEU A 41 10.47 6.43 -3.05
N ALA A 42 10.79 5.13 -3.03
CA ALA A 42 11.98 4.58 -2.41
C ALA A 42 13.26 5.20 -2.99
N ALA A 43 13.37 5.27 -4.32
CA ALA A 43 14.51 5.91 -4.99
C ALA A 43 14.63 7.40 -4.64
N ARG A 44 13.52 8.14 -4.55
CA ARG A 44 13.51 9.56 -4.20
C ARG A 44 13.90 9.81 -2.73
N LEU A 45 13.55 8.89 -1.84
CA LEU A 45 13.85 8.99 -0.41
C LEU A 45 15.17 8.32 -0.01
N GLY A 46 15.82 7.58 -0.92
CA GLY A 46 17.01 6.79 -0.60
C GLY A 46 16.72 5.64 0.36
N LEU A 47 15.52 5.05 0.28
CA LEU A 47 15.05 3.97 1.16
C LEU A 47 14.95 2.63 0.42
N PRO A 48 14.99 1.49 1.14
CA PRO A 48 14.65 0.19 0.56
C PRO A 48 13.20 0.14 0.09
N PHE A 49 12.93 -0.65 -0.95
CA PHE A 49 11.59 -1.01 -1.40
C PHE A 49 11.38 -2.51 -1.24
N VAL A 50 10.20 -2.92 -0.77
CA VAL A 50 9.77 -4.31 -0.70
C VAL A 50 8.35 -4.43 -1.27
N ASP A 51 8.12 -5.39 -2.15
CA ASP A 51 6.76 -5.83 -2.52
C ASP A 51 6.39 -7.03 -1.64
N ALA A 52 5.30 -6.92 -0.89
CA ALA A 52 4.89 -7.94 0.06
C ALA A 52 4.45 -9.22 -0.65
N ASP A 53 3.85 -9.13 -1.85
CA ASP A 53 3.46 -10.31 -2.62
C ASP A 53 4.71 -11.11 -3.02
N GLU A 54 5.76 -10.42 -3.51
CA GLU A 54 7.06 -11.04 -3.84
C GLU A 54 7.72 -11.67 -2.59
N ALA A 55 7.70 -10.97 -1.45
CA ALA A 55 8.26 -11.48 -0.20
C ALA A 55 7.51 -12.71 0.35
N ILE A 56 6.20 -12.80 0.12
CA ILE A 56 5.39 -13.97 0.48
C ILE A 56 5.75 -15.16 -0.40
N GLU A 57 5.87 -14.96 -1.72
CA GLU A 57 6.26 -16.02 -2.66
C GLU A 57 7.67 -16.56 -2.36
N GLU A 58 8.63 -15.66 -2.09
CA GLU A 58 9.99 -16.03 -1.69
C GLU A 58 9.99 -16.86 -0.40
N ALA A 59 9.25 -16.42 0.62
CA ALA A 59 9.18 -17.13 1.91
C ALA A 59 8.49 -18.50 1.82
N ALA A 60 7.55 -18.67 0.88
CA ALA A 60 6.81 -19.92 0.68
C ALA A 60 7.46 -20.87 -0.34
N GLY A 61 8.36 -20.37 -1.19
CA GLY A 61 8.96 -21.12 -2.29
C GLY A 61 7.94 -21.54 -3.37
N MET A 62 6.82 -20.82 -3.49
CA MET A 62 5.77 -21.07 -4.48
C MET A 62 4.99 -19.78 -4.77
N SER A 63 4.25 -19.76 -5.88
CA SER A 63 3.44 -18.59 -6.25
C SER A 63 2.21 -18.42 -5.35
N ILE A 64 1.68 -17.20 -5.27
CA ILE A 64 0.42 -16.93 -4.55
C ILE A 64 -0.72 -17.78 -5.12
N THR A 65 -0.79 -17.94 -6.44
CA THR A 65 -1.80 -18.78 -7.10
C THR A 65 -1.74 -20.22 -6.57
N GLU A 66 -0.54 -20.81 -6.49
CA GLU A 66 -0.36 -22.16 -5.94
C GLU A 66 -0.72 -22.24 -4.45
N MET A 67 -0.42 -21.19 -3.66
CA MET A 67 -0.82 -21.16 -2.24
C MET A 67 -2.35 -21.19 -2.08
N PHE A 68 -3.07 -20.41 -2.88
CA PHE A 68 -4.53 -20.42 -2.88
C PHE A 68 -5.09 -21.79 -3.29
N GLU A 69 -4.53 -22.40 -4.34
CA GLU A 69 -4.97 -23.71 -4.83
C GLU A 69 -4.69 -24.83 -3.82
N ARG A 70 -3.55 -24.81 -3.13
CA ARG A 70 -3.14 -25.89 -2.21
C ARG A 70 -3.67 -25.73 -0.79
N TYR A 71 -3.74 -24.50 -0.28
CA TYR A 71 -3.99 -24.24 1.14
C TYR A 71 -5.20 -23.33 1.39
N GLY A 72 -5.77 -22.74 0.33
CA GLY A 72 -6.91 -21.84 0.42
C GLY A 72 -6.56 -20.42 0.92
N GLU A 73 -7.52 -19.51 0.78
CA GLU A 73 -7.32 -18.09 1.10
C GLU A 73 -7.00 -17.85 2.58
N ALA A 74 -7.65 -18.57 3.51
CA ALA A 74 -7.43 -18.36 4.94
C ALA A 74 -5.96 -18.59 5.34
N HIS A 75 -5.33 -19.63 4.80
CA HIS A 75 -3.91 -19.91 5.05
C HIS A 75 -3.02 -18.83 4.43
N PHE A 76 -3.31 -18.41 3.19
CA PHE A 76 -2.60 -17.32 2.55
C PHE A 76 -2.68 -16.02 3.36
N ARG A 77 -3.86 -15.64 3.86
CA ARG A 77 -4.05 -14.42 4.66
C ARG A 77 -3.29 -14.45 5.98
N ASP A 78 -3.25 -15.60 6.64
CA ASP A 78 -2.46 -15.77 7.85
C ASP A 78 -0.94 -15.68 7.56
N GLY A 79 -0.50 -16.24 6.43
CA GLY A 79 0.87 -16.05 5.92
C GLY A 79 1.21 -14.59 5.58
N GLU A 80 0.35 -13.92 4.82
CA GLU A 80 0.45 -12.50 4.44
C GLU A 80 0.59 -11.62 5.69
N ARG A 81 -0.24 -11.84 6.72
CA ARG A 81 -0.15 -11.14 8.01
C ARG A 81 1.23 -11.30 8.65
N ARG A 82 1.76 -12.52 8.73
CA ARG A 82 3.09 -12.78 9.32
C ARG A 82 4.22 -12.11 8.54
N VAL A 83 4.15 -12.13 7.21
CA VAL A 83 5.18 -11.48 6.37
C VAL A 83 5.14 -9.98 6.56
N ILE A 84 3.96 -9.35 6.51
CA ILE A 84 3.81 -7.91 6.76
C ILE A 84 4.33 -7.52 8.15
N ALA A 85 4.04 -8.34 9.18
CA ALA A 85 4.58 -8.13 10.52
C ALA A 85 6.11 -8.15 10.59
N ARG A 86 6.78 -9.01 9.82
CA ARG A 86 8.24 -9.04 9.73
C ARG A 86 8.79 -7.84 8.95
N LEU A 87 8.07 -7.34 7.95
CA LEU A 87 8.50 -6.19 7.16
C LEU A 87 8.39 -4.88 7.96
N ILE A 88 7.41 -4.77 8.85
CA ILE A 88 7.23 -3.65 9.79
C ILE A 88 8.09 -3.90 11.04
N ASP A 89 9.41 -3.88 10.85
CA ASP A 89 10.43 -4.08 11.89
C ASP A 89 10.92 -2.77 12.52
N GLY A 90 10.28 -1.65 12.19
CA GLY A 90 10.67 -0.31 12.64
C GLY A 90 11.79 0.34 11.82
N ALA A 91 12.37 -0.34 10.83
CA ALA A 91 13.35 0.26 9.93
C ALA A 91 12.67 1.05 8.79
N PRO A 92 13.18 2.22 8.39
CA PRO A 92 12.59 3.01 7.31
C PRO A 92 12.68 2.26 5.97
N LYS A 93 11.53 2.02 5.33
CA LYS A 93 11.42 1.38 4.01
C LYS A 93 10.04 1.64 3.39
N ILE A 94 9.92 1.42 2.09
CA ILE A 94 8.65 1.48 1.37
C ILE A 94 8.15 0.05 1.15
N ILE A 95 6.93 -0.24 1.59
CA ILE A 95 6.29 -1.56 1.45
C ILE A 95 5.07 -1.42 0.53
N ALA A 96 5.05 -2.11 -0.61
CA ALA A 96 3.84 -2.29 -1.40
C ALA A 96 3.11 -3.55 -0.93
N THR A 97 1.81 -3.47 -0.67
CA THR A 97 1.02 -4.62 -0.22
C THR A 97 0.20 -5.26 -1.33
N GLY A 98 -0.21 -6.51 -1.16
CA GLY A 98 -1.28 -7.11 -1.94
C GLY A 98 -2.62 -6.38 -1.72
N GLY A 99 -3.52 -6.44 -2.70
CA GLY A 99 -4.80 -5.71 -2.63
C GLY A 99 -5.73 -6.18 -1.48
N GLY A 100 -5.51 -7.36 -0.90
CA GLY A 100 -6.32 -7.86 0.21
C GLY A 100 -5.74 -7.59 1.60
N ALA A 101 -4.46 -7.21 1.71
CA ALA A 101 -3.76 -7.12 2.99
C ALA A 101 -4.46 -6.19 4.00
N PHE A 102 -4.83 -4.98 3.57
CA PHE A 102 -5.46 -3.98 4.43
C PHE A 102 -6.91 -4.29 4.82
N MET A 103 -7.51 -5.33 4.22
CA MET A 103 -8.85 -5.78 4.57
C MET A 103 -8.85 -6.59 5.86
N GLN A 104 -7.75 -7.30 6.15
CA GLN A 104 -7.58 -8.04 7.39
C GLN A 104 -7.41 -7.06 8.56
N GLU A 105 -8.24 -7.20 9.59
CA GLU A 105 -8.28 -6.27 10.72
C GLU A 105 -6.95 -6.21 11.47
N ASP A 106 -6.37 -7.36 11.81
CA ASP A 106 -5.06 -7.44 12.48
C ASP A 106 -3.95 -6.77 11.66
N THR A 107 -3.89 -7.06 10.36
CA THR A 107 -2.90 -6.47 9.45
C THR A 107 -3.07 -4.96 9.37
N ARG A 108 -4.31 -4.48 9.25
CA ARG A 108 -4.62 -3.05 9.22
C ARG A 108 -4.26 -2.36 10.53
N ALA A 109 -4.60 -2.96 11.68
CA ALA A 109 -4.28 -2.42 12.99
C ALA A 109 -2.77 -2.26 13.18
N LEU A 110 -1.99 -3.29 12.83
CA LEU A 110 -0.53 -3.25 12.84
C LEU A 110 0.03 -2.14 11.94
N ILE A 111 -0.45 -2.04 10.70
CA ILE A 111 0.01 -1.02 9.76
C ILE A 111 -0.27 0.37 10.33
N LEU A 112 -1.46 0.62 10.87
CA LEU A 112 -1.84 1.93 11.41
C LEU A 112 -1.13 2.29 12.72
N SER A 113 -0.67 1.30 13.50
CA SER A 113 0.05 1.55 14.75
C SER A 113 1.56 1.73 14.58
N SER A 114 2.14 1.21 13.49
CA SER A 114 3.59 1.01 13.39
C SER A 114 4.20 1.45 12.04
N ALA A 115 3.40 2.05 11.17
CA ALA A 115 3.84 2.56 9.88
C ALA A 115 2.95 3.74 9.42
N THR A 116 3.45 4.52 8.47
CA THR A 116 2.61 5.49 7.74
C THR A 116 1.91 4.77 6.58
N ALA A 117 0.60 4.57 6.69
CA ALA A 117 -0.22 4.04 5.59
C ALA A 117 -0.59 5.11 4.57
N VAL A 118 -0.40 4.79 3.29
CA VAL A 118 -0.77 5.62 2.14
C VAL A 118 -1.71 4.82 1.25
N TRP A 119 -2.95 5.26 1.16
CA TRP A 119 -3.90 4.74 0.19
C TRP A 119 -3.68 5.38 -1.18
N LEU A 120 -3.26 4.55 -2.14
CA LEU A 120 -3.28 4.87 -3.54
C LEU A 120 -4.62 4.47 -4.15
N ASP A 121 -5.26 5.45 -4.79
CA ASP A 121 -6.58 5.32 -5.40
C ASP A 121 -6.54 5.65 -6.90
N ALA A 122 -7.43 5.10 -7.70
CA ALA A 122 -7.57 5.46 -9.12
C ALA A 122 -9.00 5.17 -9.60
N GLU A 123 -9.41 5.90 -10.63
CA GLU A 123 -10.70 5.67 -11.29
C GLU A 123 -10.78 4.25 -11.86
N ILE A 124 -11.98 3.65 -11.81
CA ILE A 124 -12.21 2.28 -12.27
C ILE A 124 -11.69 2.06 -13.69
N ASP A 125 -11.94 2.99 -14.61
CA ASP A 125 -11.54 2.83 -16.01
C ASP A 125 -10.00 2.80 -16.15
N VAL A 126 -9.26 3.53 -15.29
CA VAL A 126 -7.79 3.46 -15.23
C VAL A 126 -7.33 2.11 -14.70
N LEU A 127 -8.01 1.56 -13.69
CA LEU A 127 -7.70 0.25 -13.14
C LEU A 127 -7.96 -0.85 -14.17
N VAL A 128 -9.09 -0.81 -14.86
CA VAL A 128 -9.46 -1.76 -15.93
C VAL A 128 -8.38 -1.76 -17.01
N ASP A 129 -8.01 -0.59 -17.53
CA ASP A 129 -7.00 -0.43 -18.57
C ASP A 129 -5.61 -0.93 -18.15
N ARG A 130 -5.23 -0.76 -16.88
CA ARG A 130 -3.93 -1.25 -16.37
C ARG A 130 -3.94 -2.75 -16.10
N VAL A 131 -5.08 -3.29 -15.69
CA VAL A 131 -5.21 -4.70 -15.32
C VAL A 131 -5.39 -5.58 -16.55
N SER A 132 -6.09 -5.12 -17.59
CA SER A 132 -6.26 -5.85 -18.85
C SER A 132 -4.93 -6.13 -19.57
N ARG A 133 -3.90 -5.33 -19.32
CA ARG A 133 -2.54 -5.51 -19.88
C ARG A 133 -1.66 -6.51 -19.13
N ARG A 134 -2.13 -7.12 -18.03
CA ARG A 134 -1.33 -8.06 -17.23
C ARG A 134 -2.06 -9.40 -17.07
N GLU A 135 -1.37 -10.49 -17.38
CA GLU A 135 -1.86 -11.85 -17.13
C GLU A 135 -1.76 -12.23 -15.64
N GLY A 136 -2.48 -13.27 -15.23
CA GLY A 136 -2.26 -13.93 -13.93
C GLY A 136 -2.99 -13.34 -12.72
N ARG A 137 -4.20 -12.77 -12.88
CA ARG A 137 -5.03 -12.35 -11.74
C ARG A 137 -6.17 -13.35 -11.47
N PRO A 138 -6.06 -14.20 -10.42
CA PRO A 138 -7.07 -15.22 -10.12
C PRO A 138 -8.49 -14.66 -9.97
N LEU A 139 -8.61 -13.46 -9.38
CA LEU A 139 -9.89 -12.79 -9.13
C LEU A 139 -10.64 -12.34 -10.39
N LEU A 140 -9.99 -12.29 -11.55
CA LEU A 140 -10.59 -11.84 -12.82
C LEU A 140 -10.84 -12.99 -13.80
N LYS A 141 -10.48 -14.22 -13.43
CA LYS A 141 -10.58 -15.37 -14.33
C LYS A 141 -12.05 -15.67 -14.64
N GLY A 142 -12.43 -15.54 -15.92
CA GLY A 142 -13.79 -15.85 -16.40
C GLY A 142 -14.86 -14.82 -16.06
N ARG A 143 -14.49 -13.61 -15.63
CA ARG A 143 -15.42 -12.50 -15.31
C ARG A 143 -15.01 -11.22 -16.04
N ASP A 144 -15.96 -10.30 -16.23
CA ASP A 144 -15.64 -8.96 -16.73
C ASP A 144 -14.80 -8.19 -15.68
N ALA A 145 -13.66 -7.66 -16.12
CA ALA A 145 -12.72 -7.02 -15.21
C ALA A 145 -13.30 -5.74 -14.58
N ARG A 146 -14.14 -5.00 -15.32
CA ARG A 146 -14.75 -3.77 -14.85
C ARG A 146 -15.77 -4.07 -13.75
N GLU A 147 -16.63 -5.05 -13.96
CA GLU A 147 -17.60 -5.51 -12.95
C GLU A 147 -16.90 -5.92 -11.65
N VAL A 148 -15.87 -6.78 -11.73
CA VAL A 148 -15.12 -7.22 -10.54
C VAL A 148 -14.46 -6.04 -9.83
N LEU A 149 -13.85 -5.10 -10.57
CA LEU A 149 -13.20 -3.94 -9.97
C LEU A 149 -14.21 -3.01 -9.28
N ILE A 150 -15.41 -2.84 -9.83
CA ILE A 150 -16.49 -2.06 -9.21
C ILE A 150 -16.95 -2.72 -7.91
N GLU A 151 -17.22 -4.03 -7.92
CA GLU A 151 -17.62 -4.79 -6.74
C GLU A 151 -16.56 -4.69 -5.63
N LEU A 152 -15.30 -4.91 -6.00
CA LEU A 152 -14.18 -4.83 -5.06
C LEU A 152 -14.01 -3.40 -4.53
N ALA A 153 -14.11 -2.37 -5.38
CA ALA A 153 -13.96 -0.98 -4.95
C ALA A 153 -15.06 -0.58 -3.95
N ALA A 154 -16.31 -1.00 -4.19
CA ALA A 154 -17.43 -0.73 -3.29
C ALA A 154 -17.20 -1.27 -1.87
N VAL A 155 -16.54 -2.44 -1.76
CA VAL A 155 -16.22 -3.06 -0.47
C VAL A 155 -14.92 -2.53 0.12
N ARG A 156 -13.88 -2.33 -0.70
CA ARG A 156 -12.52 -2.09 -0.22
C ARG A 156 -12.18 -0.61 -0.04
N ASN A 157 -12.72 0.29 -0.86
CA ASN A 157 -12.42 1.72 -0.75
C ASN A 157 -12.79 2.32 0.62
N PRO A 158 -13.94 1.99 1.25
CA PRO A 158 -14.24 2.44 2.60
C PRO A 158 -13.20 1.98 3.64
N VAL A 159 -12.62 0.80 3.46
CA VAL A 159 -11.58 0.27 4.34
C VAL A 159 -10.23 0.92 4.07
N TYR A 160 -9.85 1.08 2.80
CA TYR A 160 -8.62 1.80 2.44
C TYR A 160 -8.62 3.26 2.91
N ALA A 161 -9.80 3.89 2.95
CA ALA A 161 -9.98 5.26 3.45
C ALA A 161 -9.62 5.45 4.95
N LEU A 162 -9.41 4.35 5.69
CA LEU A 162 -8.87 4.40 7.05
C LEU A 162 -7.36 4.73 7.07
N ALA A 163 -6.67 4.69 5.93
CA ALA A 163 -5.29 5.15 5.84
C ALA A 163 -5.22 6.68 6.02
N PRO A 164 -4.26 7.22 6.79
CA PRO A 164 -4.17 8.64 7.11
C PRO A 164 -3.81 9.51 5.90
N ILE A 165 -3.23 8.93 4.85
CA ILE A 165 -2.84 9.64 3.62
C ILE A 165 -3.57 9.00 2.44
N HIS A 166 -4.27 9.82 1.66
CA HIS A 166 -4.95 9.42 0.43
C HIS A 166 -4.35 10.17 -0.76
N VAL A 167 -3.91 9.42 -1.77
CA VAL A 167 -3.34 9.98 -3.00
C VAL A 167 -3.98 9.31 -4.21
N ARG A 168 -4.53 10.13 -5.12
CA ARG A 168 -5.02 9.65 -6.40
C ARG A 168 -3.87 9.43 -7.39
N SER A 169 -3.75 8.20 -7.87
CA SER A 169 -3.00 7.82 -9.06
C SER A 169 -3.86 8.07 -10.30
N ALA A 170 -3.67 9.24 -10.93
CA ALA A 170 -4.30 9.53 -12.20
C ALA A 170 -3.67 8.70 -13.35
N ALA A 171 -4.25 8.84 -14.56
CA ALA A 171 -3.62 8.37 -15.81
C ALA A 171 -2.31 9.11 -16.13
N ALA A 172 -2.05 10.23 -15.46
CA ALA A 172 -0.79 10.98 -15.52
C ALA A 172 0.42 10.13 -15.08
N PRO A 173 1.67 10.57 -15.36
CA PRO A 173 2.86 9.81 -15.00
C PRO A 173 2.88 9.50 -13.51
N HIS A 174 3.32 8.29 -13.15
CA HIS A 174 3.44 7.86 -11.74
C HIS A 174 4.30 8.82 -10.87
N GLU A 175 5.07 9.73 -11.46
CA GLU A 175 5.75 10.81 -10.73
C GLU A 175 4.80 11.74 -9.98
N ALA A 176 3.66 12.13 -10.57
CA ALA A 176 2.72 13.02 -9.90
C ALA A 176 2.18 12.39 -8.60
N ALA A 177 1.98 11.06 -8.59
CA ALA A 177 1.61 10.35 -7.37
C ALA A 177 2.74 10.37 -6.34
N VAL A 178 3.99 10.20 -6.75
CA VAL A 178 5.16 10.28 -5.84
C VAL A 178 5.27 11.67 -5.23
N ASP A 179 5.17 12.73 -6.02
CA ASP A 179 5.26 14.11 -5.53
C ASP A 179 4.11 14.43 -4.56
N ASN A 180 2.89 13.95 -4.85
CA ASN A 180 1.76 14.10 -3.95
C ASN A 180 1.97 13.36 -2.61
N ILE A 181 2.60 12.18 -2.63
CA ILE A 181 2.95 11.46 -1.40
C ILE A 181 4.00 12.25 -0.61
N LEU A 182 5.08 12.71 -1.25
CA LEU A 182 6.13 13.50 -0.59
C LEU A 182 5.55 14.77 0.04
N LYS A 183 4.68 15.48 -0.69
CA LYS A 183 3.95 16.64 -0.19
C LYS A 183 3.08 16.30 1.02
N ALA A 184 2.34 15.19 0.98
CA ALA A 184 1.49 14.75 2.10
C ALA A 184 2.31 14.30 3.33
N LEU A 185 3.53 13.81 3.11
CA LEU A 185 4.48 13.47 4.17
C LEU A 185 5.21 14.69 4.74
N ASN A 186 5.06 15.87 4.14
CA ASN A 186 5.82 17.10 4.42
C ASN A 186 7.34 16.91 4.27
N ILE A 187 7.78 16.25 3.19
CA ILE A 187 9.18 15.93 2.90
C ILE A 187 9.62 16.54 1.58
#